data_AF-A0A1A0KAX5-F1
#
_entry.id   AF-A0A1A0KAX5-F1
#
_cell.length_a   1.000
_cell.length_b   1.000
_cell.length_c   1.000
_cell.angle_alpha   90.00
_cell.angle_beta   90.00
_cell.angle_gamma   90.00
#
_symmetry.space_group_name_H-M   'P 1'
#
loop_
_entity.id
_entity.type
_entity.pdbx_description
1 polymer ?
#
loop_
_entity_poly.entity_id
_entity_poly.type
_entity_poly.pdbx_seq_one_letter_code
_entity_poly.pdbx_strand_id
1 'polypeptide(L)'
;MSEAIEETVIVMAYPEGLDGAVVHVFGGEVLFSENGEFLGWDPGDWWESLTLDGDGPAALDDIDAVLTTHGYRRTSTWIGPVVTRRGERYTAGGIGRIEPV
;
A
#
# COMPACT_ATOMS: atom_id res chain seq x y z
N MET A 1 16.48 16.84 16.50
CA MET A 1 16.15 15.78 15.52
C MET A 1 14.74 15.36 15.85
N SER A 2 13.75 15.65 15.00
CA SER A 2 12.39 15.18 15.24
C SER A 2 12.35 13.68 14.97
N GLU A 3 11.85 12.89 15.92
CA GLU A 3 11.58 11.48 15.69
C GLU A 3 10.56 11.37 14.54
N ALA A 4 10.88 10.54 13.56
CA ALA A 4 9.94 10.20 12.51
C ALA A 4 8.88 9.29 13.11
N ILE A 5 7.60 9.65 13.03
CA ILE A 5 6.52 8.72 13.39
C ILE A 5 6.35 7.81 12.18
N GLU A 6 6.72 6.54 12.37
CA GLU A 6 6.48 5.46 11.40
C GLU A 6 5.15 4.79 11.75
N GLU A 7 4.19 4.83 10.83
CA GLU A 7 2.92 4.14 10.95
C GLU A 7 2.90 2.92 10.02
N THR A 8 2.35 1.81 10.48
CA THR A 8 2.14 0.65 9.61
C THR A 8 1.03 0.97 8.62
N VAL A 9 1.23 0.60 7.36
CA VAL A 9 0.23 0.78 6.31
C VAL A 9 0.02 -0.52 5.53
N ILE A 10 -1.16 -0.66 4.95
CA ILE A 10 -1.42 -1.64 3.90
C ILE A 10 -1.43 -0.94 2.57
N VAL A 11 -0.67 -1.49 1.63
CA VAL A 11 -0.59 -1.04 0.26
C VAL A 11 -1.37 -2.01 -0.62
N MET A 12 -2.36 -1.49 -1.36
CA MET A 12 -3.10 -2.23 -2.37
C MET A 12 -2.87 -1.61 -3.74
N ALA A 13 -2.19 -2.33 -4.62
CA ALA A 13 -1.92 -1.88 -5.98
C ALA A 13 -2.86 -2.52 -6.99
N TYR A 14 -3.31 -1.71 -7.94
CA TYR A 14 -4.08 -2.10 -9.12
C TYR A 14 -3.31 -1.64 -10.36
N PRO A 15 -2.38 -2.47 -10.88
CA PRO A 15 -1.56 -2.13 -12.05
C PRO A 15 -2.38 -1.83 -13.31
N GLU A 16 -3.55 -2.44 -13.45
CA GLU A 16 -4.45 -2.30 -14.61
C GLU A 16 -5.84 -1.84 -14.18
N GLY A 17 -5.91 -0.84 -13.30
CA GLY A 17 -7.19 -0.30 -12.84
C GLY A 17 -8.03 0.24 -14.00
N LEU A 18 -9.37 0.19 -13.84
CA LEU A 18 -10.33 0.65 -14.85
C LEU A 18 -10.10 2.11 -15.28
N ASP A 19 -9.60 2.94 -14.37
CA ASP A 19 -9.35 4.37 -14.57
C ASP A 19 -7.84 4.68 -14.68
N GLY A 20 -7.02 3.65 -14.93
CA GLY A 20 -5.56 3.71 -14.89
C GLY A 20 -4.96 3.01 -13.66
N ALA A 21 -3.64 2.84 -13.69
CA ALA A 21 -2.90 2.24 -12.59
C ALA A 21 -3.02 3.09 -11.32
N VAL A 22 -3.39 2.46 -10.21
CA VAL A 22 -3.64 3.15 -8.94
C VAL A 22 -3.17 2.32 -7.76
N VAL A 23 -2.70 3.01 -6.72
CA VAL A 23 -2.29 2.41 -5.46
C VAL A 23 -3.11 3.05 -4.36
N HIS A 24 -3.73 2.22 -3.53
CA HIS A 24 -4.42 2.66 -2.34
C HIS A 24 -3.55 2.34 -1.11
N VAL A 25 -3.31 3.35 -0.29
CA VAL A 25 -2.57 3.22 0.96
C VAL A 25 -3.56 3.45 2.09
N PHE A 26 -3.60 2.52 3.03
CA PHE A 26 -4.45 2.62 4.19
C PHE A 26 -3.60 2.59 5.45
N GLY A 27 -3.77 3.59 6.30
CA GLY A 27 -3.28 3.54 7.66
C GLY A 27 -4.05 2.53 8.49
N GLY A 28 -3.39 1.96 9.47
CA GLY A 28 -4.01 1.02 10.39
C GLY A 28 -3.03 -0.03 10.88
N GLU A 29 -3.58 -1.11 11.42
CA GLU A 29 -2.78 -2.14 12.07
C GLU A 29 -2.97 -3.50 11.42
N VAL A 30 -1.88 -4.23 11.27
CA VAL A 30 -1.92 -5.64 10.87
C VAL A 30 -2.24 -6.45 12.13
N LEU A 31 -3.36 -7.17 12.09
CA LEU A 31 -3.81 -7.93 13.24
C LEU A 31 -3.22 -9.35 13.19
N PHE A 32 -2.60 -9.74 14.29
CA PHE A 32 -2.12 -11.09 14.52
C PHE A 32 -2.81 -11.69 15.75
N SER A 33 -2.99 -13.01 15.77
CA SER A 33 -3.42 -13.72 16.98
C SER A 33 -2.29 -13.71 18.02
N GLU A 34 -2.59 -14.07 19.27
CA GLU A 34 -1.55 -14.28 20.30
C GLU A 34 -0.49 -15.32 19.88
N ASN A 35 -0.84 -16.22 18.96
CA ASN A 35 0.05 -17.24 18.42
C ASN A 35 0.80 -16.78 17.15
N GLY A 36 0.65 -15.52 16.73
CA GLY A 36 1.32 -14.94 15.57
C GLY A 36 0.69 -15.25 14.22
N GLU A 37 -0.53 -15.79 14.20
CA GLU A 37 -1.27 -16.03 12.94
C GLU A 37 -1.83 -14.71 12.41
N PHE A 38 -1.68 -14.44 11.11
CA PHE A 38 -2.30 -13.28 10.47
C PHE A 38 -3.83 -13.42 10.47
N LEU A 39 -4.51 -12.51 11.19
CA LEU A 39 -5.97 -12.51 11.32
C LEU A 39 -6.63 -11.60 10.29
N GLY A 40 -5.92 -10.59 9.83
CA GLY A 40 -6.45 -9.60 8.92
C GLY A 40 -5.86 -8.23 9.17
N TRP A 41 -6.62 -7.21 8.81
CA TRP A 41 -6.21 -5.83 8.89
C TRP A 41 -7.34 -4.99 9.45
N ASP A 42 -6.99 -4.08 10.35
CA ASP A 42 -7.89 -3.06 10.84
C ASP A 42 -7.66 -1.75 10.06
N PRO A 43 -8.63 -1.30 9.24
CA PRO A 43 -8.61 0.06 8.72
C PRO A 43 -8.55 1.07 9.85
N GLY A 44 -7.41 1.75 9.97
CA GLY A 44 -7.35 3.00 10.69
C GLY A 44 -8.23 4.05 10.02
N ASP A 45 -8.28 5.23 10.63
CA ASP A 45 -9.18 6.31 10.22
C ASP A 45 -8.74 7.03 8.93
N TRP A 46 -7.59 6.68 8.33
CA TRP A 46 -7.06 7.37 7.17
C TRP A 46 -6.72 6.45 5.99
N TRP A 47 -6.94 6.98 4.80
CA TRP A 47 -6.72 6.33 3.52
C TRP A 47 -6.37 7.39 2.47
N GLU A 48 -5.52 7.01 1.53
CA GLU A 48 -5.27 7.80 0.33
C GLU A 48 -5.09 6.94 -0.92
N SER A 49 -5.11 7.62 -2.08
CA SER A 49 -4.89 7.02 -3.39
C SER A 49 -3.79 7.75 -4.13
N LEU A 50 -2.84 7.00 -4.67
CA LEU A 50 -1.77 7.47 -5.53
C LEU A 50 -2.05 6.95 -6.94
N THR A 51 -2.34 7.86 -7.87
CA THR A 51 -2.48 7.53 -9.28
C THR A 51 -1.09 7.50 -9.92
N LEU A 52 -0.87 6.54 -10.82
CA LEU A 52 0.35 6.47 -11.59
C LEU A 52 0.12 7.12 -12.95
N ASP A 53 0.99 8.05 -13.32
CA ASP A 53 0.94 8.73 -14.62
C ASP A 53 1.39 7.76 -15.73
N GLY A 54 0.48 7.39 -16.63
CA GLY A 54 0.80 6.57 -17.79
C GLY A 54 -0.42 6.01 -18.52
N ASP A 55 -0.25 5.77 -19.83
CA ASP A 55 -1.24 5.09 -20.67
C ASP A 55 -0.95 3.58 -20.67
N GLY A 56 -1.30 2.86 -19.59
CA GLY A 56 -1.24 1.40 -19.56
C GLY A 56 -0.96 0.76 -18.19
N PRO A 57 -0.77 -0.57 -18.17
CA PRO A 57 -0.39 -1.33 -16.99
C PRO A 57 0.92 -0.82 -16.37
N ALA A 58 0.94 -0.56 -15.07
CA ALA A 58 2.18 -0.19 -14.37
C ALA A 58 2.96 -1.43 -13.91
N ALA A 59 4.29 -1.41 -14.00
CA ALA A 59 5.08 -2.44 -13.34
C ALA A 59 5.05 -2.25 -11.81
N LEU A 60 5.22 -3.34 -11.05
CA LEU A 60 5.26 -3.26 -9.58
C LEU A 60 6.44 -2.41 -9.08
N ASP A 61 7.55 -2.35 -9.83
CA ASP A 61 8.69 -1.51 -9.52
C ASP A 61 8.37 -0.01 -9.70
N ASP A 62 7.55 0.35 -10.69
CA ASP A 62 7.09 1.74 -10.89
C ASP A 62 6.18 2.17 -9.73
N ILE A 63 5.33 1.26 -9.25
CA ILE A 63 4.52 1.44 -8.05
C ILE A 63 5.39 1.69 -6.82
N ASP A 64 6.46 0.92 -6.63
CA ASP A 64 7.38 1.11 -5.51
C ASP A 64 8.11 2.48 -5.58
N ALA A 65 8.44 2.95 -6.78
CA ALA A 65 9.02 4.27 -6.98
C ALA A 65 8.04 5.40 -6.60
N VAL A 66 6.75 5.25 -6.95
CA VAL A 66 5.70 6.20 -6.56
C VAL A 66 5.49 6.19 -5.04
N LEU A 67 5.38 5.02 -4.41
CA LEU A 67 5.30 4.90 -2.95
C LEU A 67 6.46 5.63 -2.26
N THR A 68 7.69 5.40 -2.74
CA THR A 68 8.91 6.03 -2.19
C THR A 68 8.86 7.55 -2.32
N THR A 69 8.40 8.06 -3.46
CA THR A 69 8.27 9.50 -3.72
C THR A 69 7.27 10.15 -2.75
N HIS A 70 6.23 9.41 -2.36
CA HIS A 70 5.20 9.85 -1.42
C HIS A 70 5.53 9.55 0.05
N GLY A 71 6.75 9.07 0.35
CA GLY A 71 7.18 8.83 1.73
C GLY A 71 6.75 7.49 2.32
N TYR A 72 6.31 6.55 1.48
CA TYR A 72 5.98 5.18 1.86
C TYR A 72 7.10 4.22 1.51
N ARG A 73 7.25 3.18 2.32
CA ARG A 73 8.15 2.07 2.03
C ARG A 73 7.47 0.75 2.29
N ARG A 74 7.50 -0.13 1.31
CA ARG A 74 7.00 -1.50 1.43
C ARG A 74 7.89 -2.32 2.39
N THR A 75 7.28 -3.13 3.23
CA THR A 75 7.96 -3.96 4.24
C THR A 75 7.83 -5.46 3.98
N SER A 76 6.85 -5.86 3.16
CA SER A 76 6.69 -7.24 2.70
C SER A 76 6.84 -7.32 1.19
N THR A 77 7.07 -8.52 0.64
CA THR A 77 6.88 -8.76 -0.80
C THR A 77 5.44 -8.49 -1.23
N TRP A 78 5.23 -8.21 -2.51
CA TRP A 78 3.90 -8.20 -3.10
C TRP A 78 3.25 -9.58 -3.01
N ILE A 79 1.98 -9.60 -2.62
CA ILE A 79 1.12 -10.78 -2.57
C ILE A 79 0.08 -10.62 -3.67
N GLY A 80 0.04 -11.56 -4.61
CA GLY A 80 -0.83 -11.53 -5.79
C GLY A 80 -0.16 -12.17 -7.02
N PRO A 81 -0.76 -12.00 -8.22
CA PRO A 81 -2.00 -11.27 -8.45
C PRO A 81 -3.21 -11.99 -7.87
N VAL A 82 -4.18 -11.22 -7.37
CA VAL A 82 -5.55 -11.69 -7.14
C VAL A 82 -6.44 -11.02 -8.19
N VAL A 83 -7.09 -11.81 -9.03
CA VAL A 83 -8.01 -11.29 -10.04
C VAL A 83 -9.29 -10.81 -9.36
N THR A 84 -9.67 -9.56 -9.60
CA THR A 84 -10.88 -8.92 -9.06
C THR A 84 -11.73 -8.34 -10.18
N ARG A 85 -12.92 -7.83 -9.83
CA ARG A 85 -13.77 -7.07 -10.78
C ARG A 85 -13.11 -5.80 -11.33
N ARG A 86 -12.01 -5.33 -10.72
CA ARG A 86 -11.26 -4.12 -11.10
C ARG A 86 -9.95 -4.44 -11.82
N GLY A 87 -9.73 -5.69 -12.20
CA GLY A 87 -8.45 -6.17 -12.73
C GLY A 87 -7.60 -6.86 -11.67
N GLU A 88 -6.31 -7.00 -11.96
CA GLU A 88 -5.34 -7.60 -11.05
C GLU A 88 -5.10 -6.70 -9.84
N ARG A 89 -5.04 -7.32 -8.67
CA ARG A 89 -4.73 -6.67 -7.41
C ARG A 89 -3.53 -7.33 -6.76
N TYR A 90 -2.62 -6.50 -6.26
CA TYR A 90 -1.50 -6.90 -5.43
C TYR A 90 -1.60 -6.21 -4.07
N THR A 91 -1.19 -6.89 -2.99
CA THR A 91 -1.18 -6.32 -1.65
C THR A 91 0.17 -6.49 -0.99
N ALA A 92 0.57 -5.53 -0.16
CA ALA A 92 1.78 -5.62 0.65
C ALA A 92 1.62 -4.83 1.95
N GLY A 93 2.39 -5.20 2.97
CA GLY A 93 2.63 -4.35 4.12
C GLY A 93 3.61 -3.24 3.76
N GLY A 94 3.46 -2.09 4.41
CA GLY A 94 4.36 -0.96 4.31
C GLY A 94 4.43 -0.16 5.59
N ILE A 95 5.23 0.89 5.55
CA ILE A 95 5.31 1.93 6.58
C ILE A 95 5.15 3.29 5.89
N GLY A 96 4.39 4.19 6.51
CA GLY A 96 4.26 5.60 6.14
C GLY A 96 4.91 6.51 7.18
N ARG A 97 5.49 7.63 6.73
CA ARG A 97 6.08 8.64 7.63
C ARG A 97 5.11 9.81 7.78
N ILE A 98 4.48 9.95 8.95
CA ILE A 98 3.76 11.18 9.30
C ILE A 98 4.83 12.19 9.72
N GLU A 99 4.94 13.31 9.01
CA GLU A 99 5.81 14.41 9.44
C GLU A 99 5.39 14.89 10.84
N PRO A 100 6.35 15.31 11.69
CA PRO A 100 5.98 15.92 12.97
C PRO A 100 5.26 17.23 12.67
N VAL A 101 4.00 17.32 13.10
CA VAL A 101 3.21 18.57 13.09
C VAL A 101 3.85 19.63 13.97
#